data_AF-A0A3N6V0Q7-F1
#
_entry.id   AF-A0A3N6V0Q7-F1
#
_cell.length_a   1.000
_cell.length_b   1.000
_cell.length_c   1.000
_cell.angle_alpha   90.00
_cell.angle_beta   90.00
_cell.angle_gamma   90.00
#
_symmetry.space_group_name_H-M   'P 1'
#
loop_
_entity.id
_entity.type
_entity.pdbx_description
1 polymer ?
#
loop_
_entity_poly.entity_id
_entity_poly.type
_entity_poly.pdbx_seq_one_letter_code
_entity_poly.pdbx_strand_id
1 'polypeptide(L)'
;MNKINSTGEVASTNAVSNNHPLPMRMDAARGQQALPPLDSPSNLRLHASGSTPTASTDQTVQRVAPDACRQNQPASTNPITLFAKLMTGSLALLAGHRVATYPGDFAKDPGGTLWAAINLAQRATAEHLQTGNHSVIDRYSHYIPDDSPCYGARAEITHSLPSNVQGRWYPGKSLVELSNNIQLQTPPAEVAAHEFVHCYTHPEFRARNEKHPSWQAMNEGLTTHLTEKVPSTRRFWHSGKDAYHTFKLPSGKSWPQAAQDIEKKVGEDTLHRAFFSGDDDAIRKVSSAAAQIYPQVASQRTESQMWLAGQLRGGQHLAECYAGALLAAGQPLPGTSTHNMLPVFSYSDISPDQANRMQRQAQASKQRMGDVFDAAFFAADLKTQKTALSMLREDLLMHWKPVL
;
A
#
# COMPACT_ATOMS: atom_id res chain seq x y z
N MET A 1 -56.79 -27.17 -19.24
CA MET A 1 -56.69 -26.81 -20.67
C MET A 1 -56.81 -25.30 -20.80
N ASN A 2 -55.69 -24.61 -21.03
CA ASN A 2 -55.56 -23.55 -22.02
C ASN A 2 -54.07 -23.21 -22.14
N LYS A 3 -53.52 -23.54 -23.32
CA LYS A 3 -52.20 -23.17 -23.82
C LYS A 3 -52.23 -21.70 -24.25
N ILE A 4 -51.09 -21.02 -24.24
CA ILE A 4 -50.43 -20.48 -25.46
C ILE A 4 -48.96 -20.16 -25.14
N ASN A 5 -48.13 -20.87 -25.91
CA ASN A 5 -46.76 -20.75 -26.40
C ASN A 5 -45.78 -19.65 -25.96
N SER A 6 -44.58 -20.19 -25.69
CA SER A 6 -43.23 -19.67 -25.96
C SER A 6 -43.02 -19.17 -27.41
N THR A 7 -42.28 -18.07 -27.54
CA THR A 7 -41.22 -17.88 -28.55
C THR A 7 -40.10 -17.06 -27.92
N GLY A 8 -38.87 -17.54 -28.04
CA GLY A 8 -37.66 -16.80 -27.69
C GLY A 8 -36.98 -16.20 -28.92
N GLU A 9 -36.09 -15.24 -28.67
CA GLU A 9 -34.87 -14.87 -29.40
C GLU A 9 -34.31 -13.63 -28.68
N VAL A 10 -33.29 -13.77 -27.84
CA VAL A 10 -31.87 -13.61 -28.19
C VAL A 10 -31.59 -12.28 -28.88
N ALA A 11 -31.29 -11.26 -28.07
CA ALA A 11 -30.42 -10.15 -28.44
C ALA A 11 -29.48 -9.89 -27.27
N SER A 12 -28.36 -10.60 -27.29
CA SER A 12 -27.16 -10.34 -26.54
C SER A 12 -26.55 -9.01 -26.98
N THR A 13 -26.48 -8.04 -26.07
CA THR A 13 -25.48 -6.97 -26.12
C THR A 13 -24.77 -6.91 -24.78
N ASN A 14 -23.56 -7.47 -24.79
CA ASN A 14 -22.53 -7.24 -23.80
C ASN A 14 -22.29 -5.74 -23.62
N ALA A 15 -22.45 -5.24 -22.39
CA ALA A 15 -21.73 -4.08 -21.91
C ALA A 15 -20.99 -4.50 -20.63
N VAL A 16 -19.79 -5.03 -20.84
CA VAL A 16 -18.81 -5.31 -19.80
C VAL A 16 -18.44 -3.98 -19.16
N SER A 17 -18.94 -3.73 -17.94
CA SER A 17 -18.44 -2.64 -17.12
C SER A 17 -17.10 -3.05 -16.53
N ASN A 18 -16.03 -2.59 -17.15
CA ASN A 18 -14.65 -2.66 -16.67
C ASN A 18 -14.52 -1.92 -15.33
N ASN A 19 -14.74 -2.60 -14.21
CA ASN A 19 -14.36 -2.09 -12.89
C ASN A 19 -12.91 -2.48 -12.60
N HIS A 20 -11.98 -1.71 -13.15
CA HIS A 20 -10.59 -1.68 -12.69
C HIS A 20 -10.46 -0.81 -11.43
N PRO A 21 -9.51 -1.10 -10.52
CA PRO A 21 -9.14 -0.15 -9.48
C PRO A 21 -8.54 1.10 -10.13
N LEU A 22 -9.18 2.24 -9.90
CA LEU A 22 -8.71 3.55 -10.34
C LEU A 22 -7.38 3.91 -9.66
N PRO A 23 -6.50 4.67 -10.34
CA PRO A 23 -5.33 5.26 -9.69
C PRO A 23 -5.81 6.23 -8.59
N MET A 24 -5.15 6.16 -7.42
CA MET A 24 -5.50 7.01 -6.27
C MET A 24 -5.36 8.49 -6.63
N ARG A 25 -6.50 9.20 -6.60
CA ARG A 25 -6.58 10.66 -6.58
C ARG A 25 -6.51 11.11 -5.12
N MET A 26 -5.50 11.91 -4.80
CA MET A 26 -5.31 12.51 -3.47
C MET A 26 -6.23 13.72 -3.31
N ASP A 27 -7.44 13.53 -2.79
CA ASP A 27 -8.31 14.64 -2.37
C ASP A 27 -8.96 14.31 -1.02
N ALA A 28 -8.31 14.63 0.10
CA ALA A 28 -8.94 14.98 1.38
C ALA A 28 -7.93 15.40 2.46
N ALA A 29 -7.59 16.71 2.48
CA ALA A 29 -7.26 17.58 3.62
C ALA A 29 -6.34 18.71 3.10
N ARG A 30 -6.61 20.00 3.22
CA ARG A 30 -7.65 20.80 3.89
C ARG A 30 -7.50 22.22 3.31
N GLY A 31 -8.54 23.04 3.38
CA GLY A 31 -8.48 24.43 2.93
C GLY A 31 -7.29 25.21 3.52
N GLN A 32 -6.39 25.64 2.65
CA GLN A 32 -5.64 26.89 2.70
C GLN A 32 -5.39 27.30 1.25
N GLN A 33 -6.07 28.35 0.79
CA GLN A 33 -5.74 29.00 -0.48
C GLN A 33 -4.36 29.66 -0.34
N ALA A 34 -3.39 29.20 -1.11
CA ALA A 34 -2.20 29.98 -1.42
C ALA A 34 -2.50 30.84 -2.65
N LEU A 35 -2.35 32.16 -2.49
CA LEU A 35 -2.41 33.14 -3.59
C LEU A 35 -1.35 32.82 -4.67
N PRO A 36 -1.63 33.09 -5.95
CA PRO A 36 -0.67 32.84 -7.03
C PRO A 36 0.50 33.83 -6.95
N PRO A 37 1.76 33.39 -7.14
CA PRO A 37 2.84 34.32 -7.40
C PRO A 37 2.76 34.84 -8.84
N LEU A 38 2.91 36.16 -8.93
CA LEU A 38 2.91 36.97 -10.14
C LEU A 38 3.93 36.51 -11.20
N ASP A 39 3.57 36.82 -12.45
CA ASP A 39 4.38 36.76 -13.67
C ASP A 39 5.84 37.17 -13.50
N SER A 40 6.77 36.40 -14.09
CA SER A 40 7.67 36.94 -15.13
C SER A 40 8.50 35.85 -15.83
N PRO A 41 8.76 36.02 -17.15
CA PRO A 41 9.31 34.98 -18.01
C PRO A 41 10.85 35.05 -18.06
N SER A 42 11.52 33.93 -18.31
CA SER A 42 12.87 33.96 -18.88
C SER A 42 13.17 32.67 -19.65
N ASN A 43 13.12 32.80 -20.97
CA ASN A 43 13.55 31.80 -21.93
C ASN A 43 15.08 31.71 -21.93
N LEU A 44 15.68 30.69 -21.31
CA LEU A 44 17.09 30.41 -21.51
C LEU A 44 17.27 29.51 -22.74
N ARG A 45 17.46 30.13 -23.91
CA ARG A 45 18.00 29.47 -25.10
C ARG A 45 19.50 29.27 -24.91
N LEU A 46 19.94 28.01 -24.76
CA LEU A 46 21.34 27.64 -24.89
C LEU A 46 21.70 27.57 -26.39
N HIS A 47 22.42 28.57 -26.87
CA HIS A 47 23.17 28.48 -28.13
C HIS A 47 24.56 27.90 -27.84
N ALA A 48 24.84 26.73 -28.41
CA ALA A 48 26.20 26.24 -28.56
C ALA A 48 26.81 26.90 -29.81
N SER A 49 27.90 27.64 -29.65
CA SER A 49 28.77 28.05 -30.76
C SER A 49 30.22 27.87 -30.34
N GLY A 50 30.91 26.98 -31.04
CA GLY A 50 32.36 26.87 -31.01
C GLY A 50 32.98 27.71 -32.11
N SER A 51 34.10 28.38 -31.79
CA SER A 51 35.20 28.65 -32.73
C SER A 51 36.39 29.31 -32.02
N THR A 52 37.56 28.97 -32.54
CA THR A 52 38.97 29.18 -32.17
C THR A 52 39.48 30.61 -31.95
N PRO A 53 40.68 30.78 -31.35
CA PRO A 53 41.25 32.09 -31.01
C PRO A 53 42.11 32.66 -32.15
N THR A 54 42.10 33.99 -32.30
CA THR A 54 43.12 34.74 -33.05
C THR A 54 43.47 36.02 -32.29
N ALA A 55 44.77 36.21 -32.07
CA ALA A 55 45.38 37.38 -31.50
C ALA A 55 45.35 38.57 -32.48
N SER A 56 45.32 39.80 -31.97
CA SER A 56 46.11 40.95 -32.44
C SER A 56 45.90 42.17 -31.54
N THR A 57 47.01 42.83 -31.28
CA THR A 57 47.30 44.08 -30.54
C THR A 57 46.62 45.32 -31.12
N ASP A 58 46.21 46.30 -30.30
CA ASP A 58 47.05 47.50 -30.09
C ASP A 58 46.56 48.49 -29.00
N GLN A 59 47.55 49.26 -28.58
CA GLN A 59 47.71 50.18 -27.44
C GLN A 59 46.75 51.38 -27.35
N THR A 60 46.52 51.86 -26.12
CA THR A 60 46.77 53.28 -25.80
C THR A 60 47.23 53.45 -24.34
N VAL A 61 48.29 54.24 -24.17
CA VAL A 61 49.02 54.50 -22.93
C VAL A 61 48.51 55.77 -22.26
N GLN A 62 48.32 55.73 -20.94
CA GLN A 62 48.64 56.86 -20.06
C GLN A 62 49.06 56.36 -18.65
N ARG A 63 50.35 56.60 -18.32
CA ARG A 63 50.92 56.58 -16.95
C ARG A 63 50.30 57.74 -16.15
N VAL A 64 50.07 57.63 -14.83
CA VAL A 64 51.05 57.83 -13.74
C VAL A 64 50.55 57.12 -12.46
N ALA A 65 51.45 56.48 -11.72
CA ALA A 65 51.31 55.92 -10.34
C ALA A 65 52.17 56.77 -9.36
N PRO A 66 52.31 56.50 -8.03
CA PRO A 66 51.67 55.52 -7.13
C PRO A 66 51.19 56.16 -5.78
N ASP A 67 50.35 55.52 -4.97
CA ASP A 67 50.63 54.90 -3.64
C ASP A 67 49.37 55.19 -2.77
N ALA A 68 48.85 54.40 -1.82
CA ALA A 68 49.21 53.12 -1.24
C ALA A 68 47.95 52.49 -0.58
N CYS A 69 47.96 51.17 -0.44
CA CYS A 69 47.20 50.36 0.52
C CYS A 69 45.66 50.42 0.51
N ARG A 70 45.04 49.79 -0.50
CA ARG A 70 43.79 49.05 -0.24
C ARG A 70 44.15 47.59 0.01
N GLN A 71 44.02 47.21 1.27
CA GLN A 71 44.21 45.88 1.79
C GLN A 71 43.58 44.83 0.86
N ASN A 72 44.41 43.90 0.38
CA ASN A 72 43.95 42.59 -0.04
C ASN A 72 43.28 41.93 1.17
N GLN A 73 41.98 42.15 1.35
CA GLN A 73 41.19 41.21 2.12
C GLN A 73 41.18 39.92 1.28
N PRO A 74 41.69 38.79 1.78
CA PRO A 74 41.39 37.52 1.12
C PRO A 74 39.86 37.45 1.10
N ALA A 75 39.28 37.22 -0.08
CA ALA A 75 37.84 37.02 -0.21
C ALA A 75 37.45 35.98 0.85
N SER A 76 36.85 36.44 1.95
CA SER A 76 36.43 35.56 3.03
C SER A 76 35.33 34.73 2.40
N THR A 77 35.73 33.54 1.97
CA THR A 77 34.83 32.70 1.20
C THR A 77 33.83 32.25 2.23
N ASN A 78 32.64 32.86 2.21
CA ASN A 78 31.60 32.56 3.16
C ASN A 78 31.45 31.04 3.20
N PRO A 79 31.62 30.39 4.36
CA PRO A 79 31.64 28.93 4.46
C PRO A 79 30.36 28.30 3.89
N ILE A 80 29.24 29.03 3.92
CA ILE A 80 27.98 28.63 3.28
C ILE A 80 28.11 28.62 1.75
N THR A 81 28.73 29.65 1.17
CA THR A 81 28.97 29.75 -0.28
C THR A 81 30.00 28.72 -0.76
N LEU A 82 31.05 28.46 0.04
CA LEU A 82 32.02 27.40 -0.26
C LEU A 82 31.36 26.02 -0.23
N PHE A 83 30.56 25.75 0.81
CA PHE A 83 29.80 24.50 0.94
C PHE A 83 28.80 24.31 -0.20
N ALA A 84 28.04 25.36 -0.56
CA ALA A 84 27.10 25.32 -1.68
C ALA A 84 27.80 25.04 -3.02
N LYS A 85 28.97 25.65 -3.28
CA LYS A 85 29.78 25.39 -4.48
C LYS A 85 30.30 23.94 -4.52
N LEU A 86 30.80 23.43 -3.40
CA LEU A 86 31.29 22.05 -3.30
C LEU A 86 30.15 21.03 -3.50
N MET A 87 28.98 21.27 -2.91
CA MET A 87 27.79 20.43 -3.09
C MET A 87 27.31 20.45 -4.55
N THR A 88 27.19 21.64 -5.14
CA THR A 88 26.75 21.79 -6.54
C THR A 88 27.73 21.13 -7.51
N GLY A 89 29.03 21.31 -7.30
CA GLY A 89 30.08 20.66 -8.10
C GLY A 89 30.04 19.13 -7.98
N SER A 90 29.82 18.62 -6.77
CA SER A 90 29.70 17.16 -6.53
C SER A 90 28.45 16.58 -7.20
N LEU A 91 27.31 17.25 -7.10
CA LEU A 91 26.07 16.84 -7.76
C LEU A 91 26.18 16.89 -9.29
N ALA A 92 26.84 17.91 -9.84
CA ALA A 92 27.10 18.01 -11.28
C ALA A 92 28.00 16.88 -11.78
N LEU A 93 29.04 16.50 -11.01
CA LEU A 93 29.90 15.36 -11.31
C LEU A 93 29.12 14.03 -11.25
N LEU A 94 28.26 13.84 -10.24
CA LEU A 94 27.43 12.64 -10.12
C LEU A 94 26.42 12.53 -11.27
N ALA A 95 25.78 13.63 -11.64
CA ALA A 95 24.88 13.70 -12.79
C ALA A 95 25.63 13.40 -14.09
N GLY A 96 26.79 14.04 -14.31
CA GLY A 96 27.64 13.80 -15.47
C GLY A 96 28.12 12.36 -15.55
N HIS A 97 28.54 11.77 -14.42
CA HIS A 97 28.95 10.36 -14.34
C HIS A 97 27.78 9.42 -14.68
N ARG A 98 26.58 9.65 -14.15
CA ARG A 98 25.41 8.82 -14.43
C ARG A 98 25.00 8.91 -15.90
N VAL A 99 25.00 10.10 -16.49
CA VAL A 99 24.71 10.30 -17.92
C VAL A 99 25.76 9.63 -18.81
N ALA A 100 27.04 9.75 -18.47
CA ALA A 100 28.12 9.12 -19.24
C ALA A 100 28.07 7.58 -19.16
N THR A 101 27.70 7.03 -18.00
CA THR A 101 27.65 5.58 -17.77
C THR A 101 26.37 4.95 -18.31
N TYR A 102 25.24 5.69 -18.27
CA TYR A 102 23.91 5.20 -18.65
C TYR A 102 23.19 6.19 -19.59
N PRO A 103 23.72 6.45 -20.79
CA PRO A 103 23.15 7.44 -21.70
C PRO A 103 21.72 7.09 -22.15
N GLY A 104 21.38 5.80 -22.21
CA GLY A 104 20.04 5.34 -22.56
C GLY A 104 18.97 5.68 -21.52
N ASP A 105 19.32 5.73 -20.23
CA ASP A 105 18.40 6.14 -19.16
C ASP A 105 18.11 7.63 -19.26
N PHE A 106 19.15 8.44 -19.52
CA PHE A 106 18.98 9.87 -19.76
C PHE A 106 18.14 10.14 -21.00
N ALA A 107 18.30 9.36 -22.08
CA ALA A 107 17.49 9.52 -23.28
C ALA A 107 16.01 9.20 -23.04
N LYS A 108 15.70 8.23 -22.18
CA LYS A 108 14.32 7.82 -21.85
C LYS A 108 13.66 8.72 -20.81
N ASP A 109 14.43 9.17 -19.82
CA ASP A 109 13.96 10.01 -18.73
C ASP A 109 15.07 10.99 -18.28
N PRO A 110 15.25 12.10 -19.02
CA PRO A 110 16.28 13.09 -18.70
C PRO A 110 16.06 13.69 -17.31
N GLY A 111 14.80 14.00 -16.98
CA GLY A 111 14.41 14.61 -15.72
C GLY A 111 14.67 13.68 -14.54
N GLY A 112 14.14 12.46 -14.58
CA GLY A 112 14.34 11.49 -13.50
C GLY A 112 15.78 11.03 -13.36
N THR A 113 16.56 10.94 -14.44
CA THR A 113 18.00 10.61 -14.36
C THR A 113 18.80 11.69 -13.63
N LEU A 114 18.52 12.96 -13.90
CA LEU A 114 19.15 14.08 -13.18
C LEU A 114 18.70 14.13 -11.71
N TRP A 115 17.40 13.99 -11.46
CA TRP A 115 16.86 13.93 -10.09
C TRP A 115 17.41 12.75 -9.29
N ALA A 116 17.61 11.60 -9.93
CA ALA A 116 18.22 10.43 -9.32
C ALA A 116 19.67 10.68 -8.90
N ALA A 117 20.44 11.44 -9.68
CA ALA A 117 21.78 11.87 -9.27
C ALA A 117 21.75 12.85 -8.08
N ILE A 118 20.81 13.80 -8.08
CA ILE A 118 20.61 14.76 -6.98
C ILE A 118 20.26 14.04 -5.67
N ASN A 119 19.35 13.06 -5.74
CA ASN A 119 18.86 12.33 -4.59
C ASN A 119 19.70 11.08 -4.25
N LEU A 120 20.86 10.91 -4.91
CA LEU A 120 21.75 9.76 -4.76
C LEU A 120 21.04 8.40 -4.93
N ALA A 121 19.98 8.35 -5.74
CA ALA A 121 19.20 7.15 -5.97
C ALA A 121 20.05 6.04 -6.59
N GLN A 122 19.88 4.80 -6.13
CA GLN A 122 20.47 3.62 -6.73
C GLN A 122 19.81 3.31 -8.06
N ARG A 123 20.60 2.85 -9.04
CA ARG A 123 20.07 2.41 -10.34
C ARG A 123 19.65 0.93 -10.22
N ALA A 124 18.43 0.62 -10.59
CA ALA A 124 17.98 -0.76 -10.71
C ALA A 124 18.63 -1.47 -11.91
N THR A 125 18.75 -2.80 -11.83
CA THR A 125 19.34 -3.65 -12.87
C THR A 125 18.59 -4.98 -12.94
N ALA A 126 18.77 -5.72 -14.04
CA ALA A 126 18.14 -7.04 -14.20
C ALA A 126 18.64 -8.03 -13.13
N GLU A 127 19.90 -7.90 -12.71
CA GLU A 127 20.46 -8.68 -11.61
C GLU A 127 19.72 -8.44 -10.29
N HIS A 128 19.30 -7.20 -9.99
CA HIS A 128 18.52 -6.92 -8.79
C HIS A 128 17.14 -7.61 -8.82
N LEU A 129 16.49 -7.67 -9.99
CA LEU A 129 15.24 -8.42 -10.16
C LEU A 129 15.46 -9.93 -9.96
N GLN A 130 16.50 -10.48 -10.58
CA GLN A 130 16.86 -11.90 -10.45
C GLN A 130 17.18 -12.26 -8.99
N THR A 131 17.98 -11.43 -8.33
CA THR A 131 18.35 -11.59 -6.91
C THR A 131 17.12 -11.54 -6.03
N GLY A 132 16.24 -10.54 -6.22
CA GLY A 132 15.01 -10.43 -5.43
C GLY A 132 14.10 -11.65 -5.57
N ASN A 133 13.90 -12.14 -6.80
CA ASN A 133 13.12 -13.35 -7.05
C ASN A 133 13.76 -14.58 -6.41
N HIS A 134 15.07 -14.78 -6.62
CA HIS A 134 15.79 -15.93 -6.11
C HIS A 134 15.74 -16.00 -4.59
N SER A 135 15.95 -14.89 -3.89
CA SER A 135 15.89 -14.87 -2.42
C SER A 135 14.49 -15.21 -1.89
N VAL A 136 13.41 -14.82 -2.59
CA VAL A 136 12.03 -15.19 -2.23
C VAL A 136 11.81 -16.69 -2.44
N ILE A 137 12.24 -17.25 -3.58
CA ILE A 137 12.15 -18.68 -3.87
C ILE A 137 12.97 -19.51 -2.88
N ASP A 138 14.20 -19.11 -2.59
CA ASP A 138 15.06 -19.81 -1.63
C ASP A 138 14.43 -19.86 -0.24
N ARG A 139 13.71 -18.80 0.16
CA ARG A 139 13.08 -18.71 1.47
C ARG A 139 11.72 -19.43 1.54
N TYR A 140 10.91 -19.36 0.48
CA TYR A 140 9.49 -19.71 0.54
C TYR A 140 9.04 -20.79 -0.46
N SER A 141 9.92 -21.29 -1.35
CA SER A 141 9.56 -22.28 -2.38
C SER A 141 8.80 -23.50 -1.86
N HIS A 142 9.13 -24.00 -0.66
CA HIS A 142 8.43 -25.13 -0.05
C HIS A 142 6.92 -24.90 0.19
N TYR A 143 6.47 -23.66 0.21
CA TYR A 143 5.06 -23.28 0.35
C TYR A 143 4.44 -22.82 -0.97
N ILE A 144 5.23 -22.57 -2.02
CA ILE A 144 4.74 -22.06 -3.30
C ILE A 144 4.41 -23.25 -4.20
N PRO A 145 3.18 -23.40 -4.70
CA PRO A 145 2.83 -24.46 -5.64
C PRO A 145 3.63 -24.36 -6.95
N ASP A 146 4.02 -25.50 -7.52
CA ASP A 146 4.78 -25.59 -8.78
C ASP A 146 4.07 -24.91 -9.98
N ASP A 147 2.74 -24.82 -9.92
CA ASP A 147 1.89 -24.17 -10.92
C ASP A 147 1.61 -22.69 -10.62
N SER A 148 2.35 -22.07 -9.69
CA SER A 148 2.21 -20.65 -9.38
C SER A 148 2.38 -19.80 -10.66
N PRO A 149 1.41 -18.93 -10.99
CA PRO A 149 1.48 -18.10 -12.20
C PRO A 149 2.66 -17.11 -12.16
N CYS A 150 3.21 -16.85 -10.97
CA CYS A 150 4.35 -15.98 -10.79
C CYS A 150 5.64 -16.53 -11.44
N TYR A 151 5.80 -17.85 -11.55
CA TYR A 151 6.96 -18.43 -12.25
C TYR A 151 7.04 -18.01 -13.73
N GLY A 152 5.89 -17.74 -14.35
CA GLY A 152 5.79 -17.22 -15.72
C GLY A 152 5.69 -15.70 -15.81
N ALA A 153 5.78 -14.97 -14.69
CA ALA A 153 5.67 -13.52 -14.70
C ALA A 153 6.91 -12.87 -15.33
N ARG A 154 6.67 -11.82 -16.12
CA ARG A 154 7.75 -10.97 -16.64
C ARG A 154 8.25 -10.07 -15.51
N ALA A 155 9.53 -9.70 -15.55
CA ALA A 155 10.11 -8.73 -14.63
C ALA A 155 10.89 -7.68 -15.42
N GLU A 156 10.58 -6.40 -15.23
CA GLU A 156 11.12 -5.31 -16.05
C GLU A 156 11.50 -4.09 -15.20
N ILE A 157 12.51 -3.35 -15.67
CA ILE A 157 12.87 -2.05 -15.13
C ILE A 157 12.17 -0.98 -15.96
N THR A 158 11.50 -0.06 -15.29
CA THR A 158 10.69 0.97 -15.96
C THR A 158 11.03 2.38 -15.48
N HIS A 159 10.77 3.34 -16.35
CA HIS A 159 10.90 4.79 -16.08
C HIS A 159 9.53 5.43 -15.84
N SER A 160 8.45 4.65 -15.91
CA SER A 160 7.07 5.16 -15.95
C SER A 160 6.31 4.97 -14.65
N LEU A 161 6.96 4.48 -13.58
CA LEU A 161 6.34 4.41 -12.26
C LEU A 161 6.19 5.82 -11.67
N PRO A 162 5.11 6.10 -10.92
CA PRO A 162 4.99 7.34 -10.16
C PRO A 162 6.19 7.55 -9.23
N SER A 163 6.56 8.81 -8.97
CA SER A 163 7.78 9.18 -8.25
C SER A 163 7.89 8.65 -6.82
N ASN A 164 6.77 8.24 -6.21
CA ASN A 164 6.70 7.64 -4.88
C ASN A 164 6.52 6.11 -4.89
N VAL A 165 6.62 5.46 -6.06
CA VAL A 165 6.44 4.03 -6.24
C VAL A 165 7.74 3.42 -6.75
N GLN A 166 8.39 2.61 -5.91
CA GLN A 166 9.70 2.03 -6.23
C GLN A 166 9.58 0.69 -6.96
N GLY A 167 8.51 -0.07 -6.71
CA GLY A 167 8.18 -1.32 -7.38
C GLY A 167 6.67 -1.46 -7.56
N ARG A 168 6.25 -2.38 -8.43
CA ARG A 168 4.85 -2.79 -8.54
C ARG A 168 4.67 -4.18 -9.13
N TRP A 169 3.88 -5.01 -8.47
CA TRP A 169 3.25 -6.19 -9.07
C TRP A 169 1.94 -5.84 -9.81
N TYR A 170 1.84 -6.24 -11.08
CA TYR A 170 0.62 -6.13 -11.90
C TYR A 170 0.06 -7.51 -12.23
N PRO A 171 -0.84 -8.03 -11.38
CA PRO A 171 -1.44 -9.36 -11.56
C PRO A 171 -2.10 -9.55 -12.93
N GLY A 172 -2.81 -8.53 -13.44
CA GLY A 172 -3.51 -8.62 -14.73
C GLY A 172 -2.59 -8.65 -15.97
N LYS A 173 -1.29 -8.36 -15.81
CA LYS A 173 -0.29 -8.41 -16.88
C LYS A 173 0.80 -9.44 -16.62
N SER A 174 0.71 -10.16 -15.49
CA SER A 174 1.78 -11.01 -14.96
C SER A 174 3.15 -10.31 -15.05
N LEU A 175 3.24 -9.09 -14.50
CA LEU A 175 4.42 -8.23 -14.62
C LEU A 175 4.85 -7.66 -13.25
N VAL A 176 6.10 -7.91 -12.87
CA VAL A 176 6.80 -7.21 -11.80
C VAL A 176 7.60 -6.05 -12.40
N GLU A 177 7.30 -4.83 -11.99
CA GLU A 177 8.05 -3.64 -12.40
C GLU A 177 8.90 -3.11 -11.25
N LEU A 178 10.12 -2.69 -11.57
CA LEU A 178 10.98 -1.94 -10.66
C LEU A 178 11.33 -0.58 -11.28
N SER A 179 11.27 0.49 -10.48
CA SER A 179 11.70 1.81 -10.93
C SER A 179 13.18 1.76 -11.29
N ASN A 180 13.56 2.40 -12.40
CA ASN A 180 14.97 2.53 -12.80
C ASN A 180 15.80 3.24 -11.72
N ASN A 181 15.16 4.12 -10.93
CA ASN A 181 15.79 4.89 -9.88
C ASN A 181 15.11 4.57 -8.54
N ILE A 182 15.85 3.94 -7.63
CA ILE A 182 15.42 3.50 -6.30
C ILE A 182 16.10 4.39 -5.25
N GLN A 183 15.38 4.78 -4.21
CA GLN A 183 15.90 5.65 -3.16
C GLN A 183 17.09 4.99 -2.45
N LEU A 184 18.12 5.80 -2.12
CA LEU A 184 19.39 5.30 -1.59
C LEU A 184 19.24 4.38 -0.36
N GLN A 185 18.21 4.63 0.46
CA GLN A 185 18.00 3.94 1.73
C GLN A 185 17.49 2.49 1.56
N THR A 186 17.02 2.12 0.37
CA THR A 186 16.45 0.80 0.10
C THR A 186 17.23 0.12 -1.04
N PRO A 187 17.85 -1.05 -0.81
CA PRO A 187 18.48 -1.82 -1.87
C PRO A 187 17.46 -2.21 -2.96
N PRO A 188 17.77 -2.03 -4.27
CA PRO A 188 16.85 -2.40 -5.35
C PRO A 188 16.40 -3.87 -5.34
N ALA A 189 17.26 -4.79 -4.88
CA ALA A 189 16.93 -6.20 -4.75
C ALA A 189 15.89 -6.47 -3.65
N GLU A 190 15.86 -5.66 -2.58
CA GLU A 190 14.84 -5.78 -1.52
C GLU A 190 13.49 -5.26 -2.01
N VAL A 191 13.47 -4.16 -2.79
CA VAL A 191 12.25 -3.70 -3.47
C VAL A 191 11.74 -4.78 -4.43
N ALA A 192 12.63 -5.40 -5.20
CA ALA A 192 12.25 -6.51 -6.07
C ALA A 192 11.67 -7.70 -5.27
N ALA A 193 12.32 -8.09 -4.16
CA ALA A 193 11.81 -9.16 -3.29
C ALA A 193 10.40 -8.85 -2.75
N HIS A 194 10.12 -7.61 -2.35
CA HIS A 194 8.78 -7.18 -1.95
C HIS A 194 7.73 -7.42 -3.04
N GLU A 195 8.03 -7.01 -4.27
CA GLU A 195 7.11 -7.24 -5.40
C GLU A 195 6.99 -8.72 -5.79
N PHE A 196 8.05 -9.51 -5.62
CA PHE A 196 7.98 -10.95 -5.83
C PHE A 196 7.18 -11.66 -4.74
N VAL A 197 7.24 -11.22 -3.48
CA VAL A 197 6.34 -11.73 -2.43
C VAL A 197 4.88 -11.47 -2.81
N HIS A 198 4.54 -10.26 -3.29
CA HIS A 198 3.20 -9.96 -3.85
C HIS A 198 2.83 -10.88 -5.03
N CYS A 199 3.79 -11.16 -5.90
CA CYS A 199 3.60 -12.00 -7.08
C CYS A 199 3.31 -13.46 -6.71
N TYR A 200 4.03 -14.02 -5.73
CA TYR A 200 3.83 -15.38 -5.22
C TYR A 200 2.67 -15.51 -4.23
N THR A 201 2.03 -14.42 -3.80
CA THR A 201 0.79 -14.48 -3.01
C THR A 201 -0.25 -15.32 -3.74
N HIS A 202 -0.74 -16.37 -3.08
CA HIS A 202 -1.68 -17.30 -3.68
C HIS A 202 -2.99 -16.58 -4.08
N PRO A 203 -3.54 -16.85 -5.29
CA PRO A 203 -4.77 -16.21 -5.75
C PRO A 203 -5.96 -16.38 -4.80
N GLU A 204 -6.12 -17.56 -4.19
CA GLU A 204 -7.17 -17.82 -3.19
C GLU A 204 -7.03 -16.96 -1.93
N PHE A 205 -5.80 -16.79 -1.41
CA PHE A 205 -5.56 -15.92 -0.25
C PHE A 205 -6.03 -14.51 -0.56
N ARG A 206 -5.62 -13.98 -1.72
CA ARG A 206 -6.06 -12.65 -2.16
C ARG A 206 -7.57 -12.57 -2.36
N ALA A 207 -8.17 -13.46 -3.15
CA ALA A 207 -9.58 -13.39 -3.52
C ALA A 207 -10.51 -13.39 -2.30
N ARG A 208 -10.16 -14.12 -1.25
CA ARG A 208 -10.93 -14.19 -0.01
C ARG A 208 -10.83 -12.92 0.83
N ASN A 209 -9.69 -12.23 0.75
CA ASN A 209 -9.35 -11.09 1.60
C ASN A 209 -9.48 -9.72 0.93
N GLU A 210 -9.47 -9.62 -0.40
CA GLU A 210 -9.33 -8.35 -1.13
C GLU A 210 -10.49 -7.36 -0.95
N LYS A 211 -11.66 -7.86 -0.54
CA LYS A 211 -12.84 -7.05 -0.23
C LYS A 211 -12.90 -6.60 1.23
N HIS A 212 -11.93 -6.98 2.05
CA HIS A 212 -11.89 -6.54 3.45
C HIS A 212 -11.51 -5.05 3.51
N PRO A 213 -12.14 -4.22 4.37
CA PRO A 213 -11.84 -2.79 4.46
C PRO A 213 -10.36 -2.48 4.76
N SER A 214 -9.67 -3.36 5.46
CA SER A 214 -8.24 -3.25 5.75
C SER A 214 -7.35 -4.05 4.79
N TRP A 215 -7.86 -4.49 3.64
CA TRP A 215 -7.10 -5.32 2.69
C TRP A 215 -5.76 -4.70 2.33
N GLN A 216 -5.72 -3.41 1.99
CA GLN A 216 -4.48 -2.74 1.63
C GLN A 216 -3.43 -2.82 2.75
N ALA A 217 -3.82 -2.49 3.98
CA ALA A 217 -2.94 -2.55 5.14
C ALA A 217 -2.49 -3.98 5.47
N MET A 218 -3.35 -4.97 5.21
CA MET A 218 -3.03 -6.38 5.40
C MET A 218 -2.09 -6.91 4.32
N ASN A 219 -2.37 -6.64 3.06
CA ASN A 219 -1.57 -7.08 1.92
C ASN A 219 -0.15 -6.50 1.99
N GLU A 220 -0.02 -5.18 2.08
CA GLU A 220 1.30 -4.54 2.15
C GLU A 220 2.02 -4.86 3.46
N GLY A 221 1.30 -4.92 4.60
CA GLY A 221 1.88 -5.27 5.89
C GLY A 221 2.47 -6.68 5.91
N LEU A 222 1.71 -7.67 5.42
CA LEU A 222 2.16 -9.06 5.32
C LEU A 222 3.33 -9.18 4.34
N THR A 223 3.23 -8.54 3.16
CA THR A 223 4.30 -8.57 2.16
C THR A 223 5.59 -7.96 2.69
N THR A 224 5.55 -6.78 3.32
CA THR A 224 6.74 -6.18 3.94
C THR A 224 7.31 -7.08 5.02
N HIS A 225 6.48 -7.58 5.94
CA HIS A 225 6.93 -8.45 7.04
C HIS A 225 7.59 -9.75 6.54
N LEU A 226 7.05 -10.35 5.48
CA LEU A 226 7.64 -11.53 4.83
C LEU A 226 8.92 -11.17 4.05
N THR A 227 8.99 -9.99 3.44
CA THR A 227 10.19 -9.52 2.75
C THR A 227 11.34 -9.29 3.72
N GLU A 228 11.07 -8.75 4.91
CA GLU A 228 12.09 -8.54 5.96
C GLU A 228 12.73 -9.83 6.49
N LYS A 229 12.07 -10.97 6.25
CA LYS A 229 12.59 -12.30 6.59
C LYS A 229 13.40 -12.94 5.45
N VAL A 230 13.42 -12.32 4.27
CA VAL A 230 14.27 -12.75 3.16
C VAL A 230 15.71 -12.31 3.45
N PRO A 231 16.72 -13.20 3.32
CA PRO A 231 18.11 -12.82 3.55
C PRO A 231 18.53 -11.63 2.68
N SER A 232 19.00 -10.54 3.31
CA SER A 232 19.49 -9.36 2.57
C SER A 232 20.87 -9.63 1.97
N THR A 233 21.12 -9.08 0.78
CA THR A 233 22.40 -9.22 0.07
C THR A 233 23.49 -8.25 0.54
N ARG A 234 23.21 -7.33 1.49
CA ARG A 234 24.21 -6.39 2.04
C ARG A 234 24.02 -6.11 3.53
N ARG A 235 24.96 -6.57 4.36
CA ARG A 235 25.03 -6.32 5.82
C ARG A 235 25.30 -4.86 6.28
N PHE A 236 25.37 -3.86 5.39
CA PHE A 236 25.85 -2.53 5.75
C PHE A 236 24.72 -1.49 5.86
N TRP A 237 24.43 -1.08 7.11
CA TRP A 237 23.57 0.04 7.52
C TRP A 237 22.12 0.03 7.01
N HIS A 238 21.35 -0.97 7.43
CA HIS A 238 19.89 -0.96 7.26
C HIS A 238 19.22 -0.04 8.29
N SER A 239 19.03 1.22 7.94
CA SER A 239 18.10 2.12 8.64
C SER A 239 16.85 2.45 7.83
N GLY A 240 16.83 2.09 6.55
CA GLY A 240 15.70 2.29 5.64
C GLY A 240 14.57 1.32 5.98
N LYS A 241 13.63 1.76 6.81
CA LYS A 241 12.33 1.11 6.91
C LYS A 241 11.50 1.55 5.71
N ASP A 242 10.94 0.59 4.97
CA ASP A 242 9.99 0.88 3.90
C ASP A 242 8.84 1.77 4.40
N ALA A 243 8.22 2.54 3.51
CA ALA A 243 7.16 3.51 3.82
C ALA A 243 6.04 2.90 4.68
N TYR A 244 5.75 1.61 4.52
CA TYR A 244 4.74 0.88 5.29
C TYR A 244 5.00 0.82 6.80
N HIS A 245 6.25 1.03 7.27
CA HIS A 245 6.54 1.18 8.70
C HIS A 245 6.03 2.49 9.30
N THR A 246 5.87 3.50 8.46
CA THR A 246 5.32 4.80 8.84
C THR A 246 3.80 4.79 8.82
N PHE A 247 3.17 3.94 8.02
CA PHE A 247 1.72 3.79 8.01
C PHE A 247 1.26 3.03 9.24
N LYS A 248 0.35 3.66 10.00
CA LYS A 248 -0.15 3.13 11.26
C LYS A 248 -1.62 2.77 11.15
N LEU A 249 -1.99 1.68 11.83
CA LEU A 249 -3.37 1.40 12.18
C LEU A 249 -3.83 2.39 13.28
N PRO A 250 -5.15 2.57 13.48
CA PRO A 250 -5.71 3.29 14.62
C PRO A 250 -5.17 2.86 15.99
N SER A 251 -4.72 1.60 16.12
CA SER A 251 -4.06 1.08 17.32
C SER A 251 -2.64 1.61 17.54
N GLY A 252 -2.08 2.41 16.61
CA GLY A 252 -0.72 2.94 16.63
C GLY A 252 0.34 1.98 16.06
N LYS A 253 0.00 0.71 15.81
CA LYS A 253 0.91 -0.29 15.22
C LYS A 253 1.16 0.01 13.74
N SER A 254 2.38 -0.18 13.26
CA SER A 254 2.64 -0.15 11.81
C SER A 254 1.99 -1.33 11.10
N TRP A 255 1.82 -1.24 9.78
CA TRP A 255 1.30 -2.37 9.00
C TRP A 255 2.16 -3.64 9.12
N PRO A 256 3.51 -3.58 9.05
CA PRO A 256 4.35 -4.77 9.29
C PRO A 256 4.26 -5.28 10.73
N GLN A 257 4.10 -4.40 11.72
CA GLN A 257 3.89 -4.83 13.12
C GLN A 257 2.56 -5.58 13.29
N ALA A 258 1.50 -5.15 12.61
CA ALA A 258 0.22 -5.85 12.60
C ALA A 258 0.33 -7.24 11.94
N ALA A 259 1.08 -7.34 10.83
CA ALA A 259 1.40 -8.61 10.19
C ALA A 259 2.23 -9.54 11.10
N GLN A 260 3.23 -8.99 11.79
CA GLN A 260 3.99 -9.74 12.79
C GLN A 260 3.08 -10.30 13.90
N ASP A 261 2.07 -9.54 14.33
CA ASP A 261 1.12 -10.01 15.33
C ASP A 261 0.17 -11.09 14.80
N ILE A 262 -0.16 -11.09 13.49
CA ILE A 262 -0.84 -12.24 12.85
C ILE A 262 0.05 -13.46 12.99
N GLU A 263 1.32 -13.36 12.59
CA GLU A 263 2.25 -14.50 12.67
C GLU A 263 2.38 -15.02 14.09
N LYS A 264 2.53 -14.14 15.10
CA LYS A 264 2.59 -14.55 16.51
C LYS A 264 1.35 -15.33 16.95
N LYS A 265 0.17 -15.00 16.41
CA LYS A 265 -1.10 -15.69 16.73
C LYS A 265 -1.23 -17.04 16.03
N VAL A 266 -0.85 -17.15 14.76
CA VAL A 266 -1.13 -18.35 13.94
C VAL A 266 0.08 -19.28 13.76
N GLY A 267 1.28 -18.79 14.04
CA GLY A 267 2.55 -19.45 13.74
C GLY A 267 3.03 -19.19 12.31
N GLU A 268 4.36 -19.24 12.12
CA GLU A 268 5.02 -18.99 10.83
C GLU A 268 4.55 -19.96 9.73
N ASP A 269 4.52 -21.27 10.00
CA ASP A 269 4.06 -22.30 9.05
C ASP A 269 2.63 -22.02 8.56
N THR A 270 1.70 -21.74 9.48
CA THR A 270 0.31 -21.41 9.13
C THR A 270 0.26 -20.15 8.29
N LEU A 271 1.03 -19.11 8.61
CA LEU A 271 1.03 -17.89 7.82
C LEU A 271 1.53 -18.14 6.38
N HIS A 272 2.63 -18.87 6.22
CA HIS A 272 3.18 -19.18 4.91
C HIS A 272 2.26 -20.06 4.07
N ARG A 273 1.65 -21.10 4.67
CA ARG A 273 0.65 -21.95 3.99
C ARG A 273 -0.58 -21.17 3.54
N ALA A 274 -1.03 -20.22 4.36
CA ALA A 274 -2.13 -19.35 3.98
C ALA A 274 -1.73 -18.45 2.80
N PHE A 275 -0.58 -17.78 2.91
CA PHE A 275 -0.17 -16.70 2.00
C PHE A 275 0.33 -17.23 0.65
N PHE A 276 1.14 -18.29 0.63
CA PHE A 276 1.80 -18.82 -0.57
C PHE A 276 1.12 -20.09 -1.13
N SER A 277 0.61 -20.98 -0.27
CA SER A 277 0.03 -22.26 -0.73
C SER A 277 -1.47 -22.20 -1.01
N GLY A 278 -2.17 -21.20 -0.49
CA GLY A 278 -3.62 -21.12 -0.60
C GLY A 278 -4.37 -22.13 0.28
N ASP A 279 -3.73 -22.65 1.32
CA ASP A 279 -4.31 -23.67 2.19
C ASP A 279 -5.57 -23.17 2.91
N ASP A 280 -6.69 -23.88 2.73
CA ASP A 280 -8.02 -23.43 3.21
C ASP A 280 -8.05 -23.22 4.72
N ASP A 281 -7.52 -24.15 5.50
CA ASP A 281 -7.55 -24.05 6.96
C ASP A 281 -6.58 -23.00 7.49
N ALA A 282 -5.42 -22.83 6.84
CA ALA A 282 -4.48 -21.78 7.16
C ALA A 282 -5.05 -20.39 6.87
N ILE A 283 -5.67 -20.20 5.70
CA ILE A 283 -6.38 -18.94 5.35
C ILE A 283 -7.42 -18.60 6.41
N ARG A 284 -8.20 -19.59 6.84
CA ARG A 284 -9.24 -19.40 7.86
C ARG A 284 -8.65 -18.94 9.19
N LYS A 285 -7.54 -19.55 9.64
CA LYS A 285 -6.83 -19.14 10.87
C LYS A 285 -6.26 -17.73 10.77
N VAL A 286 -5.62 -17.40 9.65
CA VAL A 286 -5.10 -16.04 9.39
C VAL A 286 -6.23 -15.03 9.39
N SER A 287 -7.36 -15.33 8.75
CA SER A 287 -8.53 -14.45 8.74
C SER A 287 -9.12 -14.24 10.14
N SER A 288 -9.17 -15.26 10.99
CA SER A 288 -9.61 -15.13 12.38
C SER A 288 -8.66 -14.27 13.21
N ALA A 289 -7.35 -14.40 13.01
CA ALA A 289 -6.36 -13.57 13.68
C ALA A 289 -6.43 -12.11 13.21
N ALA A 290 -6.61 -11.89 11.90
CA ALA A 290 -6.73 -10.56 11.31
C ALA A 290 -7.94 -9.79 11.87
N ALA A 291 -9.08 -10.45 12.10
CA ALA A 291 -10.29 -9.87 12.69
C ALA A 291 -10.08 -9.25 14.09
N GLN A 292 -9.03 -9.67 14.81
CA GLN A 292 -8.69 -9.18 16.14
C GLN A 292 -7.61 -8.09 16.12
N ILE A 293 -6.82 -8.03 15.04
CA ILE A 293 -5.65 -7.15 14.93
C ILE A 293 -5.98 -5.89 14.12
N TYR A 294 -6.72 -6.06 13.03
CA TYR A 294 -7.08 -4.97 12.14
C TYR A 294 -8.33 -4.22 12.65
N PRO A 295 -8.52 -2.96 12.21
CA PRO A 295 -9.66 -2.15 12.62
C PRO A 295 -11.00 -2.86 12.40
N GLN A 296 -11.79 -2.93 13.46
CA GLN A 296 -13.14 -3.50 13.47
C GLN A 296 -14.12 -2.46 12.94
N VAL A 297 -14.27 -2.39 11.62
CA VAL A 297 -15.04 -1.35 10.92
C VAL A 297 -16.28 -1.93 10.27
N ALA A 298 -17.26 -1.06 9.99
CA ALA A 298 -18.51 -1.46 9.35
C ALA A 298 -18.27 -1.98 7.93
N SER A 299 -19.05 -3.00 7.54
CA SER A 299 -18.94 -3.66 6.24
C SER A 299 -20.30 -4.13 5.74
N GLN A 300 -20.69 -3.67 4.53
CA GLN A 300 -21.89 -4.14 3.84
C GLN A 300 -21.86 -5.66 3.61
N ARG A 301 -20.66 -6.24 3.45
CA ARG A 301 -20.48 -7.69 3.34
C ARG A 301 -20.91 -8.40 4.61
N THR A 302 -20.51 -7.88 5.78
CA THR A 302 -20.91 -8.41 7.09
C THR A 302 -22.42 -8.30 7.28
N GLU A 303 -23.01 -7.14 6.97
CA GLU A 303 -24.47 -6.94 7.03
C GLU A 303 -25.22 -7.94 6.14
N SER A 304 -24.73 -8.19 4.92
CA SER A 304 -25.29 -9.19 4.02
C SER A 304 -25.19 -10.62 4.58
N GLN A 305 -24.05 -10.98 5.20
CA GLN A 305 -23.89 -12.31 5.80
C GLN A 305 -24.76 -12.50 7.04
N MET A 306 -24.91 -11.46 7.86
CA MET A 306 -25.84 -11.46 9.00
C MET A 306 -27.28 -11.64 8.55
N TRP A 307 -27.70 -10.92 7.50
CA TRP A 307 -29.03 -11.07 6.93
C TRP A 307 -29.28 -12.52 6.49
N LEU A 308 -28.34 -13.12 5.74
CA LEU A 308 -28.42 -14.52 5.33
C LEU A 308 -28.45 -15.49 6.53
N ALA A 309 -27.57 -15.30 7.52
CA ALA A 309 -27.53 -16.14 8.72
C ALA A 309 -28.77 -16.00 9.61
N GLY A 310 -29.41 -14.83 9.56
CA GLY A 310 -30.59 -14.47 10.34
C GLY A 310 -31.92 -14.90 9.73
N GLN A 311 -31.96 -15.32 8.45
CA GLN A 311 -33.20 -15.70 7.74
C GLN A 311 -33.99 -16.82 8.45
N LEU A 312 -33.30 -17.71 9.17
CA LEU A 312 -33.95 -18.82 9.88
C LEU A 312 -34.48 -18.39 11.25
N ARG A 313 -33.69 -17.60 12.00
CA ARG A 313 -33.98 -17.07 13.34
C ARG A 313 -32.85 -16.12 13.74
N GLY A 314 -33.09 -15.20 14.67
CA GLY A 314 -32.00 -14.48 15.35
C GLY A 314 -31.37 -13.33 14.58
N GLY A 315 -31.91 -12.94 13.42
CA GLY A 315 -31.42 -11.79 12.64
C GLY A 315 -31.38 -10.48 13.43
N GLN A 316 -32.43 -10.18 14.21
CA GLN A 316 -32.44 -9.01 15.09
C GLN A 316 -31.30 -9.05 16.12
N HIS A 317 -31.11 -10.18 16.80
CA HIS A 317 -30.05 -10.34 17.80
C HIS A 317 -28.66 -10.12 17.20
N LEU A 318 -28.39 -10.69 16.01
CA LEU A 318 -27.14 -10.48 15.29
C LEU A 318 -26.94 -9.00 14.91
N ALA A 319 -27.99 -8.33 14.43
CA ALA A 319 -27.91 -6.94 14.03
C ALA A 319 -27.75 -5.97 15.22
N GLU A 320 -28.44 -6.20 16.34
CA GLU A 320 -28.23 -5.42 17.57
C GLU A 320 -26.82 -5.65 18.13
N CYS A 321 -26.35 -6.90 18.11
CA CYS A 321 -25.01 -7.26 18.56
C CYS A 321 -23.92 -6.62 17.70
N TYR A 322 -24.08 -6.63 16.37
CA TYR A 322 -23.17 -5.97 15.44
C TYR A 322 -23.09 -4.45 15.67
N ALA A 323 -24.23 -3.79 15.87
CA ALA A 323 -24.26 -2.36 16.24
C ALA A 323 -23.47 -2.12 17.53
N GLY A 324 -23.68 -2.96 18.54
CA GLY A 324 -22.91 -2.92 19.78
C GLY A 324 -21.42 -3.18 19.60
N ALA A 325 -21.04 -4.10 18.70
CA ALA A 325 -19.65 -4.43 18.38
C ALA A 325 -18.91 -3.24 17.74
N LEU A 326 -19.56 -2.56 16.79
CA LEU A 326 -19.02 -1.36 16.16
C LEU A 326 -18.80 -0.25 17.18
N LEU A 327 -19.79 0.00 18.04
CA LEU A 327 -19.67 0.99 19.12
C LEU A 327 -18.55 0.63 20.11
N ALA A 328 -18.40 -0.64 20.45
CA ALA A 328 -17.32 -1.12 21.32
C ALA A 328 -15.92 -0.92 20.68
N ALA A 329 -15.85 -0.96 19.34
CA ALA A 329 -14.66 -0.64 18.56
C ALA A 329 -14.46 0.87 18.32
N GLY A 330 -15.29 1.73 18.93
CA GLY A 330 -15.22 3.19 18.75
C GLY A 330 -15.68 3.67 17.37
N GLN A 331 -16.39 2.84 16.61
CA GLN A 331 -16.97 3.22 15.33
C GLN A 331 -18.33 3.88 15.52
N PRO A 332 -18.67 4.89 14.68
CA PRO A 332 -20.04 5.36 14.59
C PRO A 332 -20.95 4.27 14.01
N LEU A 333 -22.24 4.32 14.34
CA LEU A 333 -23.24 3.48 13.68
C LEU A 333 -23.37 3.91 12.21
N PRO A 334 -23.41 2.95 11.27
CA PRO A 334 -23.48 3.29 9.85
C PRO A 334 -24.87 3.88 9.51
N GLY A 335 -24.91 4.76 8.50
CA GLY A 335 -26.18 5.24 7.93
C GLY A 335 -26.85 4.23 6.99
N THR A 336 -26.36 2.98 6.94
CA THR A 336 -26.89 1.93 6.06
C THR A 336 -28.22 1.40 6.58
N SER A 337 -29.06 0.93 5.65
CA SER A 337 -30.31 0.26 6.01
C SER A 337 -30.04 -1.00 6.81
N THR A 338 -30.91 -1.30 7.77
CA THR A 338 -30.83 -2.53 8.58
C THR A 338 -31.31 -3.76 7.80
N HIS A 339 -31.71 -3.62 6.53
CA HIS A 339 -32.27 -4.69 5.71
C HIS A 339 -33.43 -5.44 6.39
N ASN A 340 -34.26 -4.70 7.15
CA ASN A 340 -35.36 -5.22 7.96
C ASN A 340 -34.93 -6.23 9.04
N MET A 341 -33.63 -6.29 9.39
CA MET A 341 -33.17 -7.10 10.52
C MET A 341 -33.53 -6.45 11.87
N LEU A 342 -33.67 -5.13 11.90
CA LEU A 342 -34.05 -4.35 13.08
C LEU A 342 -35.37 -3.63 12.84
N PRO A 343 -36.16 -3.33 13.90
CA PRO A 343 -37.38 -2.53 13.80
C PRO A 343 -37.09 -1.01 13.66
N VAL A 344 -36.00 -0.67 12.96
CA VAL A 344 -35.60 0.70 12.57
C VAL A 344 -35.06 0.66 11.15
N PHE A 345 -35.21 1.75 10.39
CA PHE A 345 -34.83 1.76 8.97
C PHE A 345 -33.31 1.68 8.78
N SER A 346 -32.56 2.45 9.56
CA SER A 346 -31.10 2.53 9.51
C SER A 346 -30.47 2.31 10.89
N TYR A 347 -29.20 1.90 10.94
CA TYR A 347 -28.48 1.77 12.22
C TYR A 347 -28.31 3.14 12.92
N SER A 348 -28.26 4.24 12.16
CA SER A 348 -28.21 5.59 12.72
C SER A 348 -29.49 6.04 13.45
N ASP A 349 -30.62 5.33 13.25
CA ASP A 349 -31.88 5.63 13.95
C ASP A 349 -31.92 5.06 15.38
N ILE A 350 -30.90 4.29 15.77
CA ILE A 350 -30.78 3.71 17.12
C ILE A 350 -30.47 4.84 18.11
N SER A 351 -31.29 4.98 19.16
CA SER A 351 -31.11 6.03 20.15
C SER A 351 -29.84 5.82 20.98
N PRO A 352 -29.24 6.89 21.56
CA PRO A 352 -28.04 6.76 22.39
C PRO A 352 -28.17 5.76 23.55
N ASP A 353 -29.35 5.69 24.20
CA ASP A 353 -29.62 4.76 25.29
C ASP A 353 -29.66 3.30 24.79
N GLN A 354 -30.29 3.06 23.64
CA GLN A 354 -30.32 1.75 23.00
C GLN A 354 -28.92 1.32 22.56
N ALA A 355 -28.18 2.22 21.91
CA ALA A 355 -26.79 2.01 21.49
C ALA A 355 -25.89 1.62 22.67
N ASN A 356 -26.01 2.30 23.80
CA ASN A 356 -25.25 1.98 25.02
C ASN A 356 -25.60 0.59 25.57
N ARG A 357 -26.89 0.19 25.55
CA ARG A 357 -27.30 -1.16 25.95
C ARG A 357 -26.75 -2.23 24.99
N MET A 358 -26.82 -2.00 23.68
CA MET A 358 -26.26 -2.91 22.67
C MET A 358 -24.75 -3.06 22.85
N GLN A 359 -24.01 -1.95 23.05
CA GLN A 359 -22.57 -1.97 23.28
C GLN A 359 -22.19 -2.83 24.49
N ARG A 360 -22.86 -2.64 25.63
CA ARG A 360 -22.60 -3.43 26.86
C ARG A 360 -22.89 -4.91 26.66
N GLN A 361 -24.01 -5.25 26.02
CA GLN A 361 -24.35 -6.65 25.75
C GLN A 361 -23.39 -7.30 24.73
N ALA A 362 -22.97 -6.55 23.71
CA ALA A 362 -21.99 -7.00 22.73
C ALA A 362 -20.63 -7.28 23.39
N GLN A 363 -20.17 -6.41 24.29
CA GLN A 363 -18.96 -6.64 25.09
C GLN A 363 -19.08 -7.90 25.96
N ALA A 364 -20.24 -8.14 26.58
CA ALA A 364 -20.49 -9.35 27.35
C ALA A 364 -20.49 -10.63 26.49
N SER A 365 -21.04 -10.57 25.27
CA SER A 365 -20.96 -11.69 24.32
C SER A 365 -19.53 -11.92 23.85
N LYS A 366 -18.78 -10.85 23.55
CA LYS A 366 -17.34 -10.93 23.23
C LYS A 366 -16.53 -11.60 24.34
N GLN A 367 -16.82 -11.31 25.61
CA GLN A 367 -16.16 -11.97 26.74
C GLN A 367 -16.43 -13.49 26.80
N ARG A 368 -17.63 -13.94 26.41
CA ARG A 368 -17.98 -15.37 26.38
C ARG A 368 -17.41 -16.10 25.16
N MET A 369 -17.52 -15.46 23.99
CA MET A 369 -17.24 -16.09 22.69
C MET A 369 -15.81 -15.88 22.20
N GLY A 370 -15.07 -14.92 22.78
CA GLY A 370 -13.69 -14.61 22.41
C GLY A 370 -13.53 -14.37 20.90
N ASP A 371 -12.56 -15.03 20.31
CA ASP A 371 -12.20 -14.93 18.89
C ASP A 371 -13.35 -15.22 17.93
N VAL A 372 -14.34 -16.04 18.33
CA VAL A 372 -15.53 -16.33 17.51
C VAL A 372 -16.36 -15.06 17.31
N PHE A 373 -16.45 -14.20 18.32
CA PHE A 373 -17.16 -12.93 18.22
C PHE A 373 -16.53 -12.03 17.16
N ASP A 374 -15.21 -11.84 17.23
CA ASP A 374 -14.48 -10.98 16.30
C ASP A 374 -14.52 -11.56 14.87
N ALA A 375 -14.38 -12.89 14.73
CA ALA A 375 -14.48 -13.55 13.44
C ALA A 375 -15.88 -13.45 12.82
N ALA A 376 -16.95 -13.45 13.62
CA ALA A 376 -18.32 -13.34 13.12
C ALA A 376 -18.58 -12.02 12.40
N PHE A 377 -18.05 -10.92 12.92
CA PHE A 377 -18.31 -9.59 12.36
C PHE A 377 -17.19 -9.05 11.46
N PHE A 378 -15.94 -9.42 11.72
CA PHE A 378 -14.76 -8.77 11.13
C PHE A 378 -13.80 -9.72 10.40
N ALA A 379 -14.11 -11.01 10.29
CA ALA A 379 -13.31 -11.89 9.44
C ALA A 379 -13.46 -11.55 7.96
N ALA A 380 -12.35 -11.55 7.24
CA ALA A 380 -12.30 -11.36 5.80
C ALA A 380 -12.75 -12.61 5.03
N ASP A 381 -12.47 -13.84 5.50
CA ASP A 381 -12.90 -15.08 4.85
C ASP A 381 -14.39 -15.40 5.12
N LEU A 382 -15.19 -15.62 4.06
CA LEU A 382 -16.64 -15.87 4.19
C LEU A 382 -16.95 -17.14 4.97
N LYS A 383 -16.16 -18.20 4.80
CA LYS A 383 -16.46 -19.51 5.39
C LYS A 383 -16.23 -19.45 6.91
N THR A 384 -15.13 -18.82 7.33
CA THR A 384 -14.88 -18.44 8.72
C THR A 384 -15.99 -17.56 9.27
N GLN A 385 -16.33 -16.48 8.56
CA GLN A 385 -17.36 -15.53 9.01
C GLN A 385 -18.72 -16.21 9.22
N LYS A 386 -19.19 -16.99 8.25
CA LYS A 386 -20.48 -17.71 8.33
C LYS A 386 -20.52 -18.72 9.49
N THR A 387 -19.43 -19.45 9.69
CA THR A 387 -19.31 -20.42 10.78
C THR A 387 -19.39 -19.69 12.13
N ALA A 388 -18.61 -18.61 12.27
CA ALA A 388 -18.58 -17.81 13.48
C ALA A 388 -19.91 -17.09 13.76
N LEU A 389 -20.58 -16.56 12.73
CA LEU A 389 -21.93 -15.99 12.84
C LEU A 389 -22.95 -17.02 13.33
N SER A 390 -22.87 -18.26 12.85
CA SER A 390 -23.76 -19.34 13.28
C SER A 390 -23.56 -19.66 14.76
N MET A 391 -22.31 -19.78 15.21
CA MET A 391 -21.98 -20.00 16.63
C MET A 391 -22.40 -18.83 17.51
N LEU A 392 -22.12 -17.60 17.07
CA LEU A 392 -22.50 -16.38 17.79
C LEU A 392 -24.02 -16.26 17.90
N ARG A 393 -24.76 -16.59 16.84
CA ARG A 393 -26.22 -16.56 16.86
C ARG A 393 -26.80 -17.43 17.98
N GLU A 394 -26.26 -18.63 18.17
CA GLU A 394 -26.74 -19.52 19.24
C GLU A 394 -26.43 -18.95 20.64
N ASP A 395 -25.25 -18.34 20.86
CA ASP A 395 -24.94 -17.60 22.11
C ASP A 395 -25.94 -16.47 22.34
N LEU A 396 -26.22 -15.68 21.31
CA LEU A 396 -27.14 -14.54 21.41
C LEU A 396 -28.57 -15.00 21.70
N LEU A 397 -29.05 -16.10 21.10
CA LEU A 397 -30.38 -16.63 21.39
C LEU A 397 -30.56 -17.08 22.85
N MET A 398 -29.47 -17.45 23.53
CA MET A 398 -29.52 -17.86 24.94
C MET A 398 -29.37 -16.69 25.92
N HIS A 399 -28.58 -15.67 25.55
CA HIS A 399 -28.09 -14.68 26.53
C HIS A 399 -28.48 -13.24 26.22
N TRP A 400 -28.89 -12.93 24.99
CA TRP A 400 -29.19 -11.57 24.59
C TRP A 400 -30.58 -11.14 25.06
N LYS A 401 -30.66 -9.95 25.65
CA LYS A 401 -31.92 -9.31 26.02
C LYS A 401 -32.32 -8.33 24.93
N PRO A 402 -33.55 -8.41 24.39
CA PRO A 402 -34.02 -7.50 23.35
C PRO A 402 -33.80 -6.03 23.75
N VAL A 403 -33.26 -5.24 22.82
CA VAL A 403 -33.02 -3.81 23.05
C VAL A 403 -34.03 -2.94 22.30
N LEU A 404 -34.36 -3.32 21.06
CA LEU A 404 -35.34 -2.65 20.20
C LEU A 404 -36.70 -3.35 20.20
#